data_AF-A0A8X7QNK0-F1
#
_entry.id   AF-A0A8X7QNK0-F1
#
_cell.length_a   1.000
_cell.length_b   1.000
_cell.length_c   1.000
_cell.angle_alpha   90.00
_cell.angle_beta   90.00
_cell.angle_gamma   90.00
#
_symmetry.space_group_name_H-M   'P 1'
#
loop_
_entity.id
_entity.type
_entity.pdbx_description
1 polymer ?
#
loop_
_entity_poly.entity_id
_entity_poly.type
_entity_poly.pdbx_seq_one_letter_code
_entity_poly.pdbx_strand_id
1 'polypeptide(L)' 'MGAEDFSFFTQRTKAAIFVLGIKNETLGAGKPLHSPYFFVDEEALPLGAALHAAMAVTYLDKHGNDHEVKIEL' A
#
# COMPACT_ATOMS: atom_id res chain seq x y z
N MET A 1 -17.04 -4.70 -6.30
CA MET A 1 -15.83 -5.14 -5.55
C MET A 1 -15.71 -6.64 -5.71
N GLY A 2 -14.51 -7.12 -6.06
CA GLY A 2 -14.21 -8.55 -6.16
C GLY A 2 -13.79 -9.16 -4.81
N ALA A 3 -13.37 -10.42 -4.84
CA ALA A 3 -12.72 -11.07 -3.70
C ALA A 3 -11.21 -10.78 -3.72
N GLU A 4 -10.59 -10.68 -2.55
CA GLU A 4 -9.17 -10.41 -2.36
C GLU A 4 -8.64 -11.30 -1.24
N ASP A 5 -7.58 -12.07 -1.51
CA ASP A 5 -7.03 -13.03 -0.54
C ASP A 5 -6.25 -12.33 0.57
N PHE A 6 -5.95 -11.03 0.42
CA PHE A 6 -5.37 -10.21 1.49
C PHE A 6 -6.15 -10.28 2.82
N SER A 7 -7.46 -10.55 2.75
CA SER A 7 -8.31 -10.76 3.93
C SER A 7 -7.84 -11.89 4.86
N PHE A 8 -7.06 -12.86 4.38
CA PHE A 8 -6.47 -13.88 5.24
C PHE A 8 -5.37 -13.31 6.14
N PHE A 9 -4.65 -12.26 5.73
CA PHE A 9 -3.66 -11.59 6.59
C PHE A 9 -4.34 -10.85 7.75
N THR A 10 -5.46 -10.17 7.47
CA THR A 10 -6.22 -9.42 8.50
C THR A 10 -6.81 -10.33 9.59
N GLN A 11 -6.95 -11.64 9.31
CA GLN A 11 -7.37 -12.63 10.31
C GLN A 11 -6.25 -13.01 11.29
N ARG A 12 -4.98 -12.78 10.93
CA ARG A 12 -3.81 -13.23 11.71
C ARG A 12 -3.03 -12.10 12.35
N THR A 13 -3.10 -10.89 11.81
CA THR A 13 -2.35 -9.73 12.31
C THR A 13 -3.09 -8.43 12.00
N LYS A 14 -2.68 -7.33 12.64
CA LYS A 14 -3.11 -5.98 12.26
C LYS A 14 -2.55 -5.69 10.87
N ALA A 15 -3.43 -5.62 9.88
CA ALA A 15 -3.07 -5.42 8.49
C ALA A 15 -3.97 -4.36 7.85
N ALA A 16 -3.45 -3.68 6.83
CA ALA A 16 -4.17 -2.69 6.05
C ALA A 16 -3.83 -2.86 4.57
N ILE A 17 -4.84 -2.72 3.70
CA ILE A 17 -4.70 -2.67 2.25
C ILE A 17 -5.31 -1.36 1.76
N PHE A 18 -4.71 -0.76 0.74
CA PHE A 18 -5.16 0.48 0.13
C PHE A 18 -5.19 0.34 -1.39
N VAL A 19 -6.01 1.16 -2.05
CA VAL A 19 -6.12 1.22 -3.50
C VAL A 19 -5.53 2.54 -3.97
N LEU A 20 -4.61 2.49 -4.93
CA LEU A 20 -4.01 3.65 -5.56
C LEU A 20 -4.79 4.02 -6.83
N GLY A 21 -5.15 5.29 -6.98
CA GLY A 21 -5.82 5.78 -8.18
C GLY A 21 -4.87 5.79 -9.39
N ILE A 22 -5.29 5.14 -10.48
CA ILE A 22 -4.54 5.04 -11.75
C ILE A 22 -5.33 5.59 -12.95
N LYS A 23 -6.52 6.16 -12.72
CA LYS A 23 -7.39 6.63 -13.80
C LYS A 23 -6.81 7.92 -14.37
N ASN A 24 -6.58 7.93 -15.68
CA ASN A 24 -6.14 9.08 -16.45
C ASN A 24 -6.94 9.14 -17.77
N GLU A 25 -7.85 10.12 -17.87
CA GLU A 25 -8.73 10.26 -19.03
C GLU A 25 -7.99 10.69 -20.31
N THR A 26 -6.89 11.44 -20.16
CA THR A 26 -6.05 11.89 -21.28
C THR A 26 -5.29 10.72 -21.91
N LEU A 27 -4.76 9.81 -21.09
CA LEU A 27 -4.10 8.59 -21.58
C LEU A 27 -5.12 7.52 -22.00
N GLY A 28 -6.35 7.58 -21.49
CA GLY A 28 -7.37 6.54 -21.66
C GLY A 28 -7.31 5.42 -20.61
N ALA A 29 -6.46 5.57 -19.59
CA ALA A 29 -6.34 4.64 -18.47
C ALA A 29 -7.57 4.78 -17.57
N GLY A 30 -8.33 3.71 -17.37
CA GLY A 30 -9.59 3.78 -16.63
C GLY A 30 -10.59 2.68 -16.94
N LYS A 31 -10.24 1.74 -17.84
CA LYS A 31 -10.97 0.48 -17.97
C LYS A 31 -10.87 -0.31 -16.66
N PRO A 32 -11.92 -1.06 -16.27
CA PRO A 32 -11.90 -1.79 -15.01
C PRO A 32 -10.89 -2.94 -15.04
N LEU A 33 -10.47 -3.38 -13.85
CA LEU A 33 -9.75 -4.65 -13.69
C LEU A 33 -10.52 -5.78 -14.38
N HIS A 34 -9.79 -6.74 -14.97
CA HIS A 34 -10.30 -7.84 -15.82
C HIS A 34 -10.82 -7.45 -17.22
N SER A 35 -10.72 -6.19 -17.63
CA SER A 35 -10.95 -5.82 -19.03
C SER A 35 -9.74 -6.19 -19.91
N PRO A 36 -9.92 -6.67 -21.16
CA PRO A 36 -8.79 -6.87 -22.10
C PRO A 36 -8.15 -5.54 -22.54
N TYR A 37 -8.79 -4.41 -22.25
CA TYR A 37 -8.29 -3.07 -22.54
C TYR A 37 -7.74 -2.37 -21.28
N PHE A 38 -7.55 -3.12 -20.19
CA PHE A 38 -6.96 -2.58 -18.97
C PHE A 38 -5.48 -2.25 -19.19
N PHE A 39 -5.10 -1.03 -18.85
CA PHE A 39 -3.72 -0.61 -18.67
C PHE A 39 -3.68 0.48 -17.61
N VAL A 40 -2.48 0.77 -17.11
CA VAL A 40 -2.26 1.70 -16.00
C VAL A 40 -1.55 2.96 -16.48
N ASP A 41 -1.83 4.08 -15.81
CA ASP A 41 -0.96 5.25 -15.87
C ASP A 41 0.29 4.99 -15.01
N GLU A 42 1.45 4.87 -15.66
CA GLU A 42 2.72 4.57 -14.97
C GLU A 42 3.23 5.74 -14.12
N GLU A 43 2.70 6.96 -14.28
CA GLU A 43 3.01 8.08 -13.40
C GLU A 43 2.52 7.83 -11.96
N ALA A 44 1.62 6.87 -11.75
CA ALA A 44 1.21 6.44 -10.42
C ALA A 44 2.26 5.55 -9.71
N LEU A 45 3.18 4.90 -10.44
CA LEU A 45 4.14 3.96 -9.85
C LEU A 45 5.05 4.59 -8.80
N PRO A 46 5.67 5.78 -9.03
CA PRO A 46 6.49 6.44 -8.03
C PRO A 46 5.69 6.80 -6.76
N LEU A 47 4.42 7.18 -6.91
CA LEU A 47 3.54 7.50 -5.78
C LEU A 47 3.25 6.27 -4.93
N GLY A 48 2.96 5.12 -5.56
CA GLY A 48 2.77 3.85 -4.86
C GLY A 48 4.02 3.39 -4.12
N ALA A 49 5.19 3.51 -4.75
CA ALA A 49 6.47 3.17 -4.12
C ALA A 49 6.78 4.07 -2.91
N ALA A 50 6.59 5.38 -3.06
CA ALA A 50 6.77 6.35 -1.98
C ALA A 50 5.81 6.10 -0.82
N LEU A 51 4.53 5.79 -1.10
CA LEU A 51 3.55 5.46 -0.09
C LEU A 51 3.97 4.24 0.74
N HIS A 52 4.38 3.14 0.09
CA HIS A 52 4.86 1.95 0.81
C HIS A 52 6.09 2.25 1.68
N ALA A 53 7.09 2.95 1.13
CA ALA A 53 8.31 3.30 1.86
C ALA A 53 8.01 4.21 3.06
N ALA A 54 7.21 5.26 2.87
CA ALA A 54 6.83 6.18 3.92
C ALA A 54 6.03 5.48 5.02
N MET A 55 5.12 4.57 4.68
CA MET A 55 4.35 3.80 5.65
C MET A 55 5.24 2.90 6.50
N ALA A 56 6.18 2.17 5.89
CA ALA A 56 7.11 1.30 6.61
C ALA A 56 8.01 2.10 7.56
N VAL A 57 8.64 3.17 7.06
CA VAL A 57 9.52 4.05 7.85
C VAL A 57 8.73 4.69 9.00
N THR A 58 7.59 5.32 8.70
CA THR A 58 6.77 5.98 9.72
C THR A 58 6.28 5.02 10.80
N TYR A 59 5.91 3.79 10.43
CA TYR A 59 5.49 2.78 11.39
C TYR A 59 6.65 2.38 12.31
N LEU A 60 7.83 2.10 11.74
CA LEU A 60 9.01 1.72 12.50
C LEU A 60 9.55 2.88 13.35
N ASP A 61 9.53 4.12 12.88
CA ASP A 61 9.95 5.28 13.67
C ASP A 61 9.05 5.49 14.89
N LYS A 62 7.74 5.22 14.75
CA LYS A 62 6.77 5.37 15.84
C LYS A 62 6.78 4.22 16.84
N HIS A 63 7.20 3.03 16.44
CA HIS A 63 7.09 1.80 17.23
C HIS A 63 8.43 1.08 17.49
N GLY A 64 9.52 1.54 16.88
CA GLY A 64 10.86 0.95 16.97
C GLY A 64 11.65 1.39 18.20
N ASN A 65 11.24 2.45 18.88
CA ASN A 65 11.87 2.94 20.12
C ASN A 65 11.30 2.32 21.40
N ASP A 66 10.36 1.38 21.31
CA ASP A 66 9.79 0.69 22.49
C ASP A 66 10.75 -0.36 23.11
N HIS A 67 11.98 -0.47 22.58
CA HIS A 67 13.04 -1.38 23.05
C HIS A 67 14.33 -0.66 23.50
N GLU A 68 14.25 0.60 23.93
CA GLU A 68 15.35 1.18 24.72
C GLU A 68 15.40 0.44 26.08
N VAL A 69 16.27 -0.57 26.15
CA VAL A 69 16.63 -1.28 27.37
C VAL A 69 17.07 -0.22 28.37
N LYS A 70 16.25 0.02 29.41
CA LYS A 70 16.70 0.70 30.62
C LYS A 70 17.83 -0.14 31.20
N ILE A 71 19.06 0.21 30.88
CA ILE A 71 20.22 -0.21 31.67
C ILE A 71 20.09 0.60 32.97
N GLU A 72 19.42 0.01 33.96
CA GLU A 72 19.57 0.45 35.34
C GLU A 72 21.02 0.16 35.75
N LEU A 73 21.79 1.23 35.96
CA LEU A 73 23.05 1.21 36.72
C LEU A 73 22.73 1.22 38.21
#